data_AF-B0P6S9-F1
#
_entry.id   AF-B0P6S9-F1
#
_cell.length_a   1.000
_cell.length_b   1.000
_cell.length_c   1.000
_cell.angle_alpha   90.00
_cell.angle_beta   90.00
_cell.angle_gamma   90.00
#
_symmetry.space_group_name_H-M   'P 1'
#
loop_
_entity.id
_entity.type
_entity.pdbx_description
1 polymer ?
#
loop_
_entity_poly.entity_id
_entity_poly.type
_entity_poly.pdbx_seq_one_letter_code
_entity_poly.pdbx_strand_id
1 'polypeptide(L)'
;MEMAAAARRKNCNALKETAMKQQQPSIYHTLVLVTDQFACERIIKAARVIADLSKTNLLVLSVMRDGVCTNPAALEHLFGVAKEYGAQMTVEFSDNPQSAITHFIRNNRVINAITGMPNDENSILVRMWKTLRNVTFFTVTEKGELHEVVDREYHKDIVNTIV
;
A
#
# COMPACT_ATOMS: atom_id res chain seq x y z
N MET A 1 14.26 20.92 -42.40
CA MET A 1 13.77 21.12 -41.01
C MET A 1 13.17 19.85 -40.38
N GLU A 2 12.99 18.75 -41.12
CA GLU A 2 12.26 17.56 -40.64
C GLU A 2 13.08 16.61 -39.74
N MET A 3 14.41 16.56 -39.90
CA MET A 3 15.28 15.68 -39.12
C MET A 3 15.39 16.03 -37.61
N ALA A 4 15.22 17.29 -37.24
CA ALA A 4 15.36 17.72 -35.84
C ALA A 4 14.16 17.31 -34.96
N ALA A 5 12.96 17.20 -35.53
CA ALA A 5 11.76 16.78 -34.82
C ALA A 5 11.72 15.26 -34.58
N ALA A 6 12.19 14.47 -35.54
CA ALA A 6 12.28 13.01 -35.41
C ALA A 6 13.32 12.58 -34.36
N ALA A 7 14.46 13.28 -34.28
CA ALA A 7 15.48 13.01 -33.28
C ALA A 7 15.00 13.31 -31.85
N ARG A 8 14.25 14.40 -31.66
CA ARG A 8 13.63 14.75 -30.36
C ARG A 8 12.57 13.74 -29.91
N ARG A 9 11.76 13.22 -30.84
CA ARG A 9 10.77 12.15 -30.54
C ARG A 9 11.43 10.84 -30.13
N LYS A 10 12.49 10.41 -30.84
CA LYS A 10 13.25 9.21 -30.47
C LYS A 10 13.87 9.32 -29.08
N ASN A 11 14.42 10.49 -28.75
CA ASN A 11 15.05 10.71 -27.44
C ASN A 11 14.02 10.73 -26.29
N CYS A 12 12.82 11.29 -26.50
CA CYS A 12 11.74 11.26 -25.53
C CYS A 12 11.17 9.85 -25.31
N ASN A 13 11.08 9.05 -26.38
CA ASN A 13 10.66 7.65 -26.28
C ASN A 13 11.71 6.79 -25.57
N ALA A 14 12.99 6.98 -25.87
CA ALA A 14 14.09 6.29 -25.20
C ALA A 14 14.18 6.66 -23.70
N LEU A 15 13.89 7.91 -23.34
CA LEU A 15 13.80 8.37 -21.94
C LEU A 15 12.57 7.79 -21.22
N LYS A 16 11.45 7.59 -21.92
CA LYS A 16 10.26 6.89 -21.39
C LYS A 16 10.48 5.38 -21.26
N GLU A 17 11.17 4.74 -22.21
CA GLU A 17 11.57 3.33 -22.15
C GLU A 17 12.58 3.06 -21.05
N THR A 18 13.51 3.99 -20.79
CA THR A 18 14.46 3.87 -19.67
C THR A 18 13.81 4.16 -18.31
N ALA A 19 12.72 4.93 -18.25
CA ALA A 19 11.91 5.10 -17.05
C ALA A 19 10.98 3.90 -16.77
N MET A 20 10.57 3.16 -17.81
CA MET A 20 9.95 1.84 -17.69
C MET A 20 11.00 0.72 -17.66
N LYS A 21 11.94 0.77 -16.71
CA LYS A 21 12.68 -0.46 -16.38
C LYS A 21 11.68 -1.47 -15.83
N GLN A 22 11.32 -2.43 -16.66
CA GLN A 22 10.68 -3.67 -16.22
C GLN A 22 11.67 -4.38 -15.28
N GLN A 23 11.62 -4.02 -14.00
CA GLN A 23 12.14 -4.86 -12.94
C GLN A 23 11.46 -6.22 -13.10
N GLN A 24 12.26 -7.28 -13.17
CA GLN A 24 11.73 -8.64 -13.08
C GLN A 24 10.77 -8.69 -11.88
N PRO A 25 9.53 -9.16 -12.07
CA PRO A 25 8.53 -9.13 -11.01
C PRO A 25 9.09 -9.86 -9.79
N SER A 26 9.15 -9.13 -8.67
CA SER A 26 9.65 -9.67 -7.42
C SER A 26 8.72 -10.78 -6.96
N ILE A 27 9.25 -11.83 -6.33
CA ILE A 27 8.38 -12.83 -5.68
C ILE A 27 7.85 -12.33 -4.34
N TYR A 28 8.37 -11.20 -3.84
CA TYR A 28 7.97 -10.56 -2.59
C TYR A 28 7.09 -9.35 -2.84
N HIS A 29 6.22 -9.08 -1.88
CA HIS A 29 5.19 -8.06 -2.02
C HIS A 29 5.23 -7.06 -0.86
N THR A 30 4.92 -5.83 -1.21
CA THR A 30 4.52 -4.77 -0.29
C THR A 30 3.01 -4.67 -0.36
N LEU A 31 2.34 -4.78 0.79
CA LEU A 31 0.89 -4.80 0.92
C LEU A 31 0.37 -3.49 1.50
N VAL A 32 -0.70 -2.96 0.93
CA VAL A 32 -1.48 -1.85 1.49
C VAL A 32 -2.78 -2.40 2.07
N LEU A 33 -3.08 -2.07 3.32
CA LEU A 33 -4.37 -2.35 3.94
C LEU A 33 -5.23 -1.09 3.93
N VAL A 34 -6.38 -1.17 3.28
CA VAL A 34 -7.31 -0.04 3.14
C VAL A 34 -8.74 -0.44 3.51
N THR A 35 -9.55 0.57 3.81
CA THR A 35 -11.01 0.48 3.87
C THR A 35 -11.60 1.21 2.65
N ASP A 36 -12.92 1.21 2.49
CA ASP A 36 -13.66 1.94 1.45
C ASP A 36 -13.80 3.44 1.73
N GLN A 37 -12.67 4.09 1.99
CA GLN A 37 -12.60 5.52 2.26
C GLN A 37 -11.66 6.19 1.26
N PHE A 38 -12.09 7.31 0.67
CA PHE A 38 -11.28 8.09 -0.28
C PHE A 38 -9.90 8.44 0.30
N ALA A 39 -9.85 8.78 1.59
CA ALA A 39 -8.62 9.16 2.28
C ALA A 39 -7.54 8.05 2.27
N CYS A 40 -7.89 6.78 2.05
CA CYS A 40 -6.93 5.69 1.96
C CYS A 40 -6.00 5.78 0.74
N GLU A 41 -6.28 6.64 -0.24
CA GLU A 41 -5.37 6.88 -1.38
C GLU A 41 -3.95 7.28 -0.93
N ARG A 42 -3.85 8.02 0.18
CA ARG A 42 -2.56 8.49 0.73
C ARG A 42 -1.67 7.31 1.10
N ILE A 43 -2.27 6.21 1.54
CA ILE A 43 -1.59 5.00 1.97
C ILE A 43 -1.04 4.27 0.74
N ILE A 44 -1.81 4.20 -0.34
CA ILE A 44 -1.38 3.62 -1.63
C ILE A 44 -0.19 4.42 -2.19
N LYS A 45 -0.30 5.75 -2.20
CA LYS A 45 0.76 6.66 -2.66
C LYS A 45 2.05 6.47 -1.86
N ALA A 46 1.98 6.42 -0.53
CA ALA A 46 3.14 6.20 0.33
C ALA A 46 3.74 4.79 0.15
N ALA A 47 2.91 3.76 -0.02
CA ALA A 47 3.37 2.38 -0.16
C ALA A 47 4.17 2.13 -1.44
N ARG A 48 3.93 2.91 -2.52
CA ARG A 48 4.77 2.86 -3.73
C ARG A 48 6.23 3.17 -3.41
N VAL A 49 6.48 4.17 -2.56
CA VAL A 49 7.83 4.53 -2.13
C VAL A 49 8.52 3.36 -1.46
N ILE A 50 7.84 2.69 -0.52
CA ILE A 50 8.37 1.49 0.13
C ILE A 50 8.62 0.38 -0.87
N ALA A 51 7.66 0.11 -1.76
CA ALA A 51 7.77 -0.95 -2.74
C ALA A 51 8.95 -0.75 -3.71
N ASP A 52 9.25 0.49 -4.09
CA ASP A 52 10.41 0.85 -4.91
C ASP A 52 11.72 0.62 -4.16
N LEU A 53 11.81 1.11 -2.92
CA LEU A 53 12.99 0.97 -2.07
C LEU A 53 13.29 -0.50 -1.76
N SER A 54 12.26 -1.30 -1.50
CA SER A 54 12.39 -2.73 -1.19
C SER A 54 12.41 -3.64 -2.43
N LYS A 55 12.23 -3.10 -3.64
CA LYS A 55 12.14 -3.87 -4.90
C LYS A 55 11.09 -4.98 -4.83
N THR A 56 9.89 -4.64 -4.39
CA THR A 56 8.74 -5.56 -4.29
C THR A 56 7.61 -5.13 -5.20
N ASN A 57 6.74 -6.06 -5.59
CA ASN A 57 5.48 -5.69 -6.23
C ASN A 57 4.53 -5.07 -5.20
N LEU A 58 3.59 -4.25 -5.66
CA LEU A 58 2.62 -3.56 -4.79
C LEU A 58 1.25 -4.24 -4.88
N LEU A 59 0.69 -4.61 -3.72
CA LEU A 59 -0.65 -5.16 -3.57
C LEU A 59 -1.50 -4.23 -2.70
N VAL A 60 -2.79 -4.13 -3.00
CA VAL A 60 -3.77 -3.44 -2.17
C VAL A 60 -4.83 -4.45 -1.76
N LEU A 61 -5.12 -4.54 -0.47
CA LEU A 61 -6.18 -5.38 0.07
C LEU A 61 -7.15 -4.51 0.86
N SER A 62 -8.43 -4.58 0.46
CA SER A 62 -9.54 -4.09 1.25
C SER A 62 -10.31 -5.27 1.82
N VAL A 63 -10.42 -5.36 3.14
CA VAL A 63 -11.22 -6.40 3.79
C VAL A 63 -12.50 -5.80 4.34
N MET A 64 -13.63 -6.33 3.90
CA MET A 64 -14.97 -5.87 4.24
C MET A 64 -15.69 -6.96 5.02
N ARG A 65 -16.64 -6.58 5.86
CA ARG A 65 -17.52 -7.55 6.52
C ARG A 65 -18.71 -7.83 5.62
N ASP A 66 -19.17 -9.08 5.60
CA ASP A 66 -20.40 -9.45 4.92
C ASP A 66 -21.61 -8.70 5.49
N GLY A 67 -22.52 -8.28 4.62
CA GLY A 67 -23.77 -7.61 5.00
C GLY A 67 -23.62 -6.15 5.49
N VAL A 68 -22.42 -5.56 5.41
CA VAL A 68 -22.21 -4.14 5.72
C VAL A 68 -22.31 -3.30 4.46
N CYS A 69 -22.97 -2.14 4.55
CA CYS A 69 -22.99 -1.17 3.46
C CYS A 69 -21.58 -0.71 3.13
N THR A 70 -21.13 -1.00 1.92
CA THR A 70 -19.86 -0.49 1.38
C THR A 70 -20.07 0.88 0.75
N ASN A 71 -18.99 1.59 0.49
CA ASN A 71 -18.96 2.79 -0.33
C ASN A 71 -18.36 2.47 -1.72
N PRO A 72 -19.18 2.18 -2.74
CA PRO A 72 -18.70 1.79 -4.06
C PRO A 72 -17.88 2.88 -4.75
N ALA A 73 -18.22 4.15 -4.55
CA ALA A 73 -17.51 5.27 -5.16
C ALA A 73 -16.08 5.40 -4.61
N ALA A 74 -15.91 5.18 -3.30
CA ALA A 74 -14.58 5.15 -2.69
C ALA A 74 -13.78 3.94 -3.18
N LEU A 75 -14.40 2.76 -3.32
CA LEU A 75 -13.72 1.59 -3.89
C LEU A 75 -13.24 1.83 -5.32
N GLU A 76 -14.11 2.36 -6.18
CA GLU A 76 -13.77 2.67 -7.57
C GLU A 76 -12.60 3.66 -7.66
N HIS A 77 -12.63 4.71 -6.82
CA HIS A 77 -11.52 5.64 -6.69
C HIS A 77 -10.22 4.93 -6.29
N LEU A 78 -10.25 4.09 -5.26
CA LEU A 78 -9.06 3.36 -4.81
C LEU A 78 -8.55 2.36 -5.85
N PHE A 79 -9.42 1.73 -6.64
CA PHE A 79 -9.02 0.91 -7.78
C PHE A 79 -8.29 1.74 -8.84
N GLY A 80 -8.78 2.95 -9.13
CA GLY A 80 -8.13 3.90 -10.04
C GLY A 80 -6.73 4.29 -9.56
N VAL A 81 -6.62 4.67 -8.29
CA VAL A 81 -5.32 5.01 -7.67
C VAL A 81 -4.38 3.81 -7.64
N ALA A 82 -4.87 2.61 -7.27
CA ALA A 82 -4.07 1.40 -7.29
C ALA A 82 -3.50 1.13 -8.70
N LYS A 83 -4.32 1.25 -9.74
CA LYS A 83 -3.89 1.08 -11.14
C LYS A 83 -2.85 2.12 -11.55
N GLU A 84 -3.05 3.40 -11.20
CA GLU A 84 -2.10 4.48 -11.48
C GLU A 84 -0.71 4.20 -10.87
N TYR A 85 -0.68 3.65 -9.66
CA TYR A 85 0.55 3.32 -8.93
C TYR A 85 1.08 1.90 -9.19
N GLY A 86 0.53 1.21 -10.20
CA GLY A 86 0.97 -0.11 -10.64
C GLY A 86 0.73 -1.21 -9.60
N ALA A 87 -0.32 -1.08 -8.79
CA ALA A 87 -0.71 -2.04 -7.77
C ALA A 87 -1.86 -2.94 -8.23
N GLN A 88 -1.82 -4.22 -7.84
CA GLN A 88 -2.97 -5.11 -7.94
C GLN A 88 -3.85 -4.94 -6.71
N MET A 89 -5.13 -4.63 -6.89
CA MET A 89 -6.08 -4.47 -5.80
C MET A 89 -7.03 -5.67 -5.69
N THR A 90 -7.29 -6.11 -4.46
CA THR A 90 -8.21 -7.19 -4.11
C THR A 90 -9.17 -6.71 -3.03
N VAL A 91 -10.45 -7.06 -3.18
CA VAL A 91 -11.47 -6.86 -2.16
C VAL A 91 -11.89 -8.23 -1.65
N GLU A 92 -11.81 -8.43 -0.35
CA GLU A 92 -12.18 -9.69 0.32
C GLU A 92 -13.29 -9.42 1.33
N PHE A 93 -14.32 -10.27 1.35
CA PHE A 93 -15.37 -10.23 2.36
C PHE A 93 -15.10 -11.30 3.41
N SER A 94 -15.09 -10.93 4.68
CA SER A 94 -14.80 -11.83 5.78
C SER A 94 -15.35 -11.32 7.12
N ASP A 95 -15.99 -12.21 7.87
CA ASP A 95 -16.34 -11.98 9.28
C ASP A 95 -15.13 -12.05 10.23
N ASN A 96 -13.97 -12.50 9.73
CA ASN A 96 -12.71 -12.51 10.48
C ASN A 96 -11.60 -11.79 9.70
N PRO A 97 -11.60 -10.44 9.70
CA PRO A 97 -10.67 -9.66 8.88
C PRO A 97 -9.19 -9.95 9.17
N GLN A 98 -8.84 -10.20 10.43
CA GLN A 98 -7.45 -10.51 10.77
C GLN A 98 -6.98 -11.83 10.14
N SER A 99 -7.83 -12.86 10.15
CA SER A 99 -7.50 -14.15 9.55
C SER A 99 -7.34 -14.01 8.04
N ALA A 100 -8.27 -13.31 7.38
CA ALA A 100 -8.20 -12.97 5.96
C ALA A 100 -6.87 -12.28 5.62
N ILE A 101 -6.55 -11.19 6.32
CA ILE A 101 -5.30 -10.44 6.10
C ILE A 101 -4.06 -11.32 6.34
N THR A 102 -4.05 -12.11 7.42
CA THR A 102 -2.92 -12.99 7.74
C THR A 102 -2.70 -14.05 6.66
N HIS A 103 -3.79 -14.62 6.13
CA HIS A 103 -3.74 -15.59 5.04
C HIS A 103 -3.22 -14.93 3.76
N PHE A 104 -3.74 -13.76 3.42
CA PHE A 104 -3.31 -12.98 2.26
C PHE A 104 -1.81 -12.65 2.31
N ILE A 105 -1.31 -12.19 3.47
CA ILE A 105 0.11 -11.90 3.70
C ILE A 105 0.98 -13.13 3.41
N ARG A 106 0.59 -14.30 3.92
CA ARG A 106 1.36 -15.54 3.78
C ARG A 106 1.38 -16.04 2.34
N ASN A 107 0.22 -16.09 1.68
CA ASN A 107 0.10 -16.61 0.32
C ASN A 107 0.83 -15.73 -0.70
N ASN A 108 0.89 -14.43 -0.45
CA ASN A 108 1.53 -13.47 -1.34
C ASN A 108 2.97 -13.13 -0.93
N ARG A 109 3.59 -13.84 0.04
CA ARG A 109 4.97 -13.56 0.48
C ARG A 109 5.20 -12.07 0.78
N VAL A 110 4.26 -11.48 1.50
CA VAL A 110 4.33 -10.07 1.89
C VAL A 110 5.43 -9.89 2.92
N ILE A 111 6.32 -8.93 2.68
CA ILE A 111 7.42 -8.57 3.60
C ILE A 111 7.26 -7.17 4.20
N ASN A 112 6.49 -6.30 3.54
CA ASN A 112 6.14 -4.99 4.05
C ASN A 112 4.61 -4.82 4.05
N ALA A 113 4.05 -4.23 5.10
CA ALA A 113 2.63 -3.89 5.17
C ALA A 113 2.46 -2.42 5.58
N ILE A 114 1.72 -1.66 4.78
CA ILE A 114 1.43 -0.24 5.00
C ILE A 114 -0.04 -0.09 5.35
N THR A 115 -0.33 0.64 6.43
CA THR A 115 -1.68 0.83 6.96
C THR A 115 -1.93 2.28 7.33
N GLY A 116 -3.19 2.61 7.64
CA GLY A 116 -3.48 3.82 8.40
C GLY A 116 -3.06 3.68 9.87
N MET A 117 -3.31 4.72 10.66
CA MET A 117 -3.09 4.67 12.11
C MET A 117 -4.14 3.76 12.77
N PRO A 118 -3.75 2.91 13.74
CA PRO A 118 -4.73 2.23 14.58
C PRO A 118 -5.48 3.23 15.45
N ASN A 119 -6.77 2.98 15.66
CA ASN A 119 -7.61 3.82 16.53
C ASN A 119 -7.20 3.70 18.01
N ASP A 120 -6.81 2.50 18.43
CA ASP A 120 -6.43 2.17 19.81
C ASP A 120 -5.56 0.90 19.88
N GLU A 121 -5.11 0.57 21.09
CA GLU A 121 -4.28 -0.60 21.40
C GLU A 121 -4.94 -1.96 21.12
N ASN A 122 -6.28 -2.01 21.06
CA ASN A 122 -7.06 -3.22 20.81
C ASN A 122 -7.29 -3.46 19.30
N SER A 123 -6.84 -2.53 18.45
CA SER A 123 -6.90 -2.66 17.00
C SER A 123 -6.26 -3.95 16.50
N ILE A 124 -6.87 -4.51 15.44
CA ILE A 124 -6.32 -5.66 14.70
C ILE A 124 -4.87 -5.39 14.27
N LEU A 125 -4.55 -4.15 13.91
CA LEU A 125 -3.21 -3.73 13.47
C LEU A 125 -2.16 -3.95 14.57
N VAL A 126 -2.44 -3.49 15.80
CA VAL A 126 -1.52 -3.61 16.94
C VAL A 126 -1.24 -5.09 17.24
N ARG A 127 -2.27 -5.93 17.16
CA ARG A 127 -2.13 -7.39 17.35
C ARG A 127 -1.33 -8.03 16.21
N MET A 128 -1.51 -7.57 14.98
CA MET A 128 -0.72 -8.02 13.84
C MET A 128 0.76 -7.65 13.96
N TRP A 129 1.09 -6.44 14.45
CA TRP A 129 2.48 -6.03 14.67
C TRP A 129 3.20 -6.98 15.62
N LYS A 130 2.52 -7.44 16.68
CA LYS A 130 3.07 -8.38 17.65
C LYS A 130 3.25 -9.80 17.08
N THR A 131 2.33 -10.23 16.22
CA THR A 131 2.27 -11.64 15.75
C THR A 131 3.00 -11.89 14.42
N LEU A 132 3.08 -10.91 13.52
CA LEU A 132 3.69 -11.05 12.20
C LEU A 132 5.13 -10.49 12.21
N ARG A 133 6.04 -11.26 12.80
CA ARG A 133 7.46 -10.86 13.00
C ARG A 133 8.28 -10.79 11.70
N ASN A 134 7.85 -11.51 10.66
CA ASN A 134 8.52 -11.52 9.34
C ASN A 134 8.03 -10.41 8.40
N VAL A 135 7.17 -9.52 8.88
CA VAL A 135 6.64 -8.38 8.14
C VAL A 135 7.10 -7.10 8.84
N THR A 136 7.63 -6.17 8.06
CA THR A 136 7.88 -4.79 8.48
C THR A 136 6.60 -3.99 8.27
N PHE A 137 6.13 -3.33 9.32
CA PHE A 137 4.91 -2.53 9.27
C PHE A 137 5.25 -1.06 9.17
N PHE A 138 4.47 -0.35 8.36
CA PHE A 138 4.49 1.10 8.29
C PHE A 138 3.08 1.65 8.47
N THR A 139 2.98 2.80 9.10
CA THR A 139 1.74 3.55 9.27
C THR A 139 1.82 4.86 8.51
N VAL A 140 0.67 5.31 7.99
CA VAL A 140 0.54 6.59 7.31
C VAL A 140 -0.44 7.46 8.08
N THR A 141 0.03 8.62 8.55
CA THR A 141 -0.77 9.60 9.28
C THR A 141 -1.84 10.22 8.37
N GLU A 142 -2.79 10.96 8.93
CA GLU A 142 -3.79 11.70 8.12
C GLU A 142 -3.14 12.72 7.19
N LYS A 143 -1.98 13.27 7.56
CA LYS A 143 -1.18 14.20 6.75
C LYS A 143 -0.39 13.51 5.64
N GLY A 144 -0.38 12.18 5.61
CA GLY A 144 0.38 11.39 4.63
C GLY A 144 1.82 11.09 5.03
N GLU A 145 2.20 11.34 6.28
CA GLU A 145 3.56 11.04 6.79
C GLU A 145 3.69 9.54 7.05
N LEU A 146 4.82 8.96 6.63
CA LEU A 146 5.09 7.54 6.69
C LEU A 146 6.03 7.21 7.85
N HIS A 147 5.63 6.30 8.73
CA HIS A 147 6.40 5.88 9.90
C HIS A 147 6.53 4.37 9.97
N GLU A 148 7.74 3.87 10.18
CA GLU A 148 7.98 2.45 10.47
C GLU A 148 7.55 2.12 11.92
N VAL A 149 6.93 0.97 12.11
CA VAL A 149 6.55 0.44 13.42
C VAL A 149 7.71 -0.42 13.96
N VAL A 150 8.63 0.20 14.68
CA VAL A 150 9.90 -0.44 15.12
C VAL A 150 9.73 -1.28 16.38
N ASP A 151 9.13 -0.72 17.43
CA ASP A 151 8.94 -1.39 18.73
C ASP A 151 7.74 -2.34 18.78
N ARG A 152 6.86 -2.26 17.78
CA ARG A 152 5.61 -3.05 17.67
C ARG A 152 4.64 -2.78 18.82
N GLU A 153 4.70 -1.57 19.37
CA GLU A 153 3.80 -1.05 20.38
C GLU A 153 2.93 0.07 19.83
N TYR A 154 1.82 0.34 20.52
CA TYR A 154 0.93 1.45 20.19
C TYR A 154 1.28 2.65 21.05
N HIS A 155 1.65 3.76 20.41
CA HIS A 155 1.91 5.02 21.09
C HIS A 155 0.88 6.06 20.65
N LYS A 156 0.14 6.59 21.62
CA LYS A 156 -0.91 7.58 21.37
C LYS A 156 -0.35 8.92 20.87
N ASP A 157 0.94 9.19 21.15
CA ASP A 157 1.59 10.49 20.93
C ASP A 157 2.32 10.64 19.59
N ILE A 158 2.27 9.63 18.72
CA ILE A 158 2.88 9.70 17.36
C ILE A 158 2.26 10.85 16.52
N VAL A 159 1.09 11.36 16.90
CA VAL A 159 0.40 12.45 16.19
C VAL A 159 1.01 13.84 16.45
N ASN A 160 1.89 14.01 17.45
CA ASN A 160 2.33 15.33 17.90
C ASN A 160 3.85 15.57 18.05
N THR A 161 4.72 14.64 17.62
CA THR A 161 6.17 14.82 17.82
C THR A 161 6.96 14.73 16.51
N ILE A 162 6.86 15.78 15.67
CA ILE A 162 7.89 16.32 14.76
C ILE A 162 7.45 17.78 14.52
N VAL A 163 7.97 18.84 15.14
CA VAL A 163 9.34 19.32 15.43
C VAL A 163 9.37 19.99 16.80
#